data_AF-A0A7Z0WRC5-F1
#
_entry.id   AF-A0A7Z0WRC5-F1
#
_cell.length_a   1.000
_cell.length_b   1.000
_cell.length_c   1.000
_cell.angle_alpha   90.00
_cell.angle_beta   90.00
_cell.angle_gamma   90.00
#
_symmetry.space_group_name_H-M   'P 1'
#
loop_
_entity.id
_entity.type
_entity.pdbx_description
1 polymer ?
#
loop_
_entity_poly.entity_id
_entity_poly.type
_entity_poly.pdbx_seq_one_letter_code
_entity_poly.pdbx_strand_id
1 'polypeptide(L)'
;MRIVGVGSRLALRDALWAGEAPRRRDLDPVRAALTDAGMSTVDTVVRGDVTDLVRANGTVVVHDDDSAVVLAAGEPGRTGAAEVDHVERGDSVTDLVTAVLRLRHRVLPGPRPWVTRRRDLRRAATVGPVTVVADSPADAGGGLAWHPDRDARLVTLSADDPAGLAARARDAGAALDAGRPVPVTHGRFTAAVVGRDTGQLREELDRAAHDLPTLESTWSTPAGSYCTTRPIGPGGRVAFVYPGGFSAYPGAGGDLLRLFPSLHARFEAESAFPAQRYRLDALYPVTTQRRDALREDAVSQLAIGMNTAVLGTRLLRDVLGLRPQGALAYSFGELTALFSLGVLDFADWDVQAVAASPLWTSRLSGRRSLARDAWRCPDGDVWATHVVLAGADEVRAALRGTDRVYLTHVNAPAETVIAGDPRRCAEVLARLGSPATPSPANHVVHCPPAAAAFDELASLHDHGPRRPSPVEVFSAAPPGGSVGHTVATALVAPLDFPRLVEAAYRRGFRYFVEVGPSASCTRWIRRTLGARPHLARSVDQRGVSTDLALVRLLAGLVSHGLPVDLTRLFPPPPLAVAHQLAVAHRDVLRAGAAVADAAITRLAAARHDRIATP
;
A
#
# COMPACT_ATOMS: atom_id res chain seq x y z
N MET A 1 -0.79 15.74 -23.74
CA MET A 1 -0.36 14.55 -22.95
C MET A 1 -1.19 13.37 -23.45
N ARG A 2 -0.57 12.34 -24.04
CA ARG A 2 -1.26 11.25 -24.77
C ARG A 2 -1.51 10.06 -23.85
N ILE A 3 -2.76 9.62 -23.74
CA ILE A 3 -3.18 8.37 -23.08
C ILE A 3 -3.66 7.44 -24.20
N VAL A 4 -3.01 6.29 -24.38
CA VAL A 4 -3.35 5.32 -25.44
C VAL A 4 -3.95 4.08 -24.78
N GLY A 5 -5.10 3.63 -25.29
CA GLY A 5 -5.84 2.47 -24.80
C GLY A 5 -5.13 1.14 -25.02
N VAL A 6 -5.37 0.18 -24.13
CA VAL A 6 -4.84 -1.19 -24.23
C VAL A 6 -5.92 -2.16 -23.74
N GLY A 7 -6.72 -2.67 -24.68
CA GLY A 7 -7.82 -3.62 -24.41
C GLY A 7 -7.41 -5.09 -24.37
N SER A 8 -6.14 -5.42 -24.59
CA SER A 8 -5.74 -6.78 -25.00
C SER A 8 -4.94 -7.60 -23.99
N ARG A 9 -4.77 -7.12 -22.75
CA ARG A 9 -4.04 -7.85 -21.68
C ARG A 9 -4.91 -8.70 -20.75
N LEU A 10 -6.23 -8.68 -20.93
CA LEU A 10 -7.21 -9.19 -19.96
C LEU A 10 -7.48 -10.71 -20.03
N ALA A 11 -7.50 -11.32 -21.23
CA ALA A 11 -7.98 -12.69 -21.40
C ALA A 11 -7.05 -13.78 -20.81
N LEU A 12 -5.73 -13.54 -20.78
CA LEU A 12 -4.77 -14.50 -20.21
C LEU A 12 -4.88 -14.61 -18.68
N ARG A 13 -5.33 -13.53 -18.03
CA ARG A 13 -5.33 -13.37 -16.57
C ARG A 13 -6.47 -14.15 -15.91
N ASP A 14 -7.67 -14.08 -16.47
CA ASP A 14 -8.84 -14.67 -15.82
C ASP A 14 -8.80 -16.21 -15.86
N ALA A 15 -8.10 -16.80 -16.84
CA ALA A 15 -7.82 -18.24 -16.91
C ALA A 15 -6.69 -18.71 -15.95
N LEU A 16 -5.75 -17.83 -15.56
CA LEU A 16 -4.58 -18.18 -14.73
C LEU A 16 -4.82 -17.94 -13.22
N TRP A 17 -5.76 -17.06 -12.86
CA TRP A 17 -5.90 -16.54 -11.49
C TRP A 17 -7.18 -16.96 -10.75
N ALA A 18 -8.09 -17.69 -11.39
CA ALA A 18 -9.33 -18.18 -10.76
C ALA A 18 -9.14 -19.35 -9.77
N GLY A 19 -7.92 -19.91 -9.66
CA GLY A 19 -7.65 -21.05 -8.76
C GLY A 19 -8.27 -22.38 -9.21
N GLU A 20 -9.07 -22.38 -10.29
CA GLU A 20 -9.39 -23.58 -11.04
C GLU A 20 -8.28 -23.81 -12.06
N ALA A 21 -7.52 -24.89 -11.90
CA ALA A 21 -6.62 -25.35 -12.95
C ALA A 21 -7.46 -25.53 -14.24
N PRO A 22 -7.12 -24.86 -15.36
CA PRO A 22 -7.78 -25.14 -16.61
C PRO A 22 -7.57 -26.62 -16.92
N ARG A 23 -8.68 -27.36 -17.05
CA ARG A 23 -8.62 -28.77 -17.41
C ARG A 23 -7.83 -28.89 -18.71
N ARG A 24 -6.89 -29.85 -18.72
CA ARG A 24 -6.02 -30.20 -19.85
C ARG A 24 -6.77 -30.09 -21.18
N ARG A 25 -6.24 -29.27 -22.10
CA ARG A 25 -6.68 -28.99 -23.48
C ARG A 25 -7.61 -27.78 -23.63
N ASP A 26 -7.01 -26.59 -23.65
CA ASP A 26 -7.31 -25.59 -24.70
C ASP A 26 -6.25 -24.49 -24.64
N LEU A 27 -5.37 -24.44 -25.65
CA LEU A 27 -4.37 -23.36 -25.83
C LEU A 27 -4.95 -22.17 -26.61
N ASP A 28 -6.18 -22.30 -27.10
CA ASP A 28 -6.89 -21.28 -27.89
C ASP A 28 -7.14 -19.96 -27.12
N PRO A 29 -7.43 -19.95 -25.80
CA PRO A 29 -7.54 -18.71 -25.02
C PRO A 29 -6.19 -17.96 -24.91
N VAL A 30 -5.08 -18.70 -24.85
CA VAL A 30 -3.71 -18.14 -24.80
C VAL A 30 -3.34 -17.56 -26.16
N ARG A 31 -3.64 -18.28 -27.25
CA ARG A 31 -3.43 -17.81 -28.63
C ARG A 31 -4.30 -16.60 -28.98
N ALA A 32 -5.57 -16.58 -28.60
CA ALA A 32 -6.46 -15.44 -28.80
C ALA A 32 -5.98 -14.20 -28.03
N ALA A 33 -5.54 -14.38 -26.78
CA ALA A 33 -4.98 -13.29 -25.96
C ALA A 33 -3.67 -12.71 -26.53
N LEU A 34 -2.81 -13.55 -27.12
CA LEU A 34 -1.59 -13.11 -27.79
C LEU A 34 -1.88 -12.40 -29.12
N THR A 35 -2.89 -12.85 -29.87
CA THR A 35 -3.31 -12.25 -31.14
C THR A 35 -3.96 -10.88 -30.92
N ASP A 36 -4.86 -10.75 -29.94
CA ASP A 36 -5.46 -9.46 -29.54
C ASP A 36 -4.42 -8.47 -28.98
N ALA A 37 -3.31 -8.96 -28.40
CA ALA A 37 -2.19 -8.14 -27.94
C ALA A 37 -1.35 -7.54 -29.08
N GLY A 38 -1.77 -7.71 -30.34
CA GLY A 38 -1.07 -7.22 -31.52
C GLY A 38 0.14 -8.05 -31.91
N MET A 39 0.32 -9.25 -31.33
CA MET A 39 1.37 -10.19 -31.70
C MET A 39 0.87 -11.07 -32.85
N SER A 40 0.76 -10.49 -34.04
CA SER A 40 0.36 -11.21 -35.25
C SER A 40 1.55 -11.95 -35.85
N THR A 41 1.88 -13.13 -35.31
CA THR A 41 2.49 -14.30 -35.99
C THR A 41 3.09 -15.21 -34.92
N VAL A 42 2.40 -16.30 -34.58
CA VAL A 42 3.06 -17.50 -34.06
C VAL A 42 3.40 -18.35 -35.28
N ASP A 43 4.42 -17.94 -36.03
CA ASP A 43 4.96 -18.72 -37.15
C ASP A 43 6.39 -18.26 -37.44
N THR A 44 7.31 -18.46 -36.50
CA THR A 44 8.74 -18.57 -36.83
C THR A 44 9.45 -19.40 -35.76
N VAL A 45 9.73 -20.66 -36.09
CA VAL A 45 10.63 -21.53 -35.33
C VAL A 45 12.05 -21.13 -35.70
N VAL A 46 12.74 -20.37 -34.84
CA VAL A 46 14.16 -20.03 -35.02
C VAL A 46 15.00 -21.12 -34.32
N ARG A 47 15.70 -21.95 -35.10
CA ARG A 47 16.77 -22.81 -34.60
C ARG A 47 18.08 -22.02 -34.62
N GLY A 48 18.59 -21.64 -33.45
CA GLY A 48 19.84 -20.90 -33.30
C GLY A 48 20.44 -21.08 -31.89
N ASP A 49 21.73 -20.79 -31.75
CA ASP A 49 22.48 -20.82 -30.49
C ASP A 49 21.86 -19.84 -29.46
N VAL A 50 21.72 -20.28 -28.20
CA VAL A 50 21.08 -19.57 -27.09
C VAL A 50 21.65 -18.17 -26.89
N THR A 51 22.92 -17.98 -27.25
CA THR A 51 23.65 -16.71 -27.11
C THR A 51 23.09 -15.57 -27.97
N ASP A 52 22.49 -15.88 -29.13
CA ASP A 52 21.93 -14.89 -30.05
C ASP A 52 20.49 -14.48 -29.69
N LEU A 53 19.72 -15.36 -29.02
CA LEU A 53 18.33 -15.09 -28.59
C LEU A 53 18.24 -14.10 -27.41
N VAL A 54 19.27 -14.04 -26.58
CA VAL A 54 19.34 -13.24 -25.34
C VAL A 54 19.35 -11.72 -25.60
N ARG A 55 19.60 -11.29 -26.85
CA ARG A 55 19.62 -9.86 -27.23
C ARG A 55 18.25 -9.27 -27.56
N ALA A 56 17.21 -10.10 -27.74
CA ALA A 56 15.85 -9.64 -28.04
C ALA A 56 15.07 -9.42 -26.73
N ASN A 57 14.78 -8.17 -26.41
CA ASN A 57 14.02 -7.78 -25.21
C ASN A 57 12.62 -8.42 -25.18
N GLY A 58 12.42 -9.34 -24.22
CA GLY A 58 11.12 -9.89 -23.85
C GLY A 58 10.71 -11.05 -24.74
N THR A 59 10.95 -12.30 -24.35
CA THR A 59 10.25 -13.44 -24.97
C THR A 59 10.16 -14.64 -24.03
N VAL A 60 9.00 -15.31 -24.07
CA VAL A 60 8.69 -16.69 -23.61
C VAL A 60 8.63 -17.56 -24.87
N VAL A 61 9.44 -18.61 -25.03
CA VAL A 61 9.30 -19.57 -26.15
C VAL A 61 8.68 -20.87 -25.63
N VAL A 62 7.88 -21.61 -26.40
CA VAL A 62 7.47 -23.00 -26.06
C VAL A 62 7.51 -23.83 -27.34
N HIS A 63 8.15 -25.01 -27.30
CA HIS A 63 8.04 -26.00 -28.38
C HIS A 63 7.96 -27.44 -27.85
N ASP A 64 7.08 -28.25 -28.45
CA ASP A 64 7.03 -29.72 -28.40
C ASP A 64 7.40 -30.20 -29.83
N ASP A 65 8.33 -31.10 -30.12
CA ASP A 65 8.57 -32.41 -29.51
C ASP A 65 10.06 -32.65 -29.21
N ASP A 66 10.60 -32.01 -28.16
CA ASP A 66 11.80 -32.39 -27.36
C ASP A 66 12.58 -31.18 -26.77
N SER A 67 11.84 -30.15 -26.31
CA SER A 67 12.24 -29.07 -25.37
C SER A 67 12.79 -27.75 -25.95
N ALA A 68 12.17 -26.63 -25.58
CA ALA A 68 12.81 -25.42 -25.02
C ALA A 68 11.77 -24.35 -24.59
N VAL A 69 11.97 -23.71 -23.42
CA VAL A 69 11.27 -22.48 -23.00
C VAL A 69 12.25 -21.44 -22.47
N VAL A 70 12.44 -20.32 -23.19
CA VAL A 70 13.25 -19.18 -22.74
C VAL A 70 12.33 -18.05 -22.31
N LEU A 71 12.44 -17.57 -21.07
CA LEU A 71 11.64 -16.48 -20.44
C LEU A 71 12.56 -15.29 -20.08
N ALA A 72 12.73 -14.32 -20.97
CA ALA A 72 13.46 -13.08 -20.68
C ALA A 72 12.52 -11.96 -20.22
N ALA A 73 12.71 -11.47 -19.00
CA ALA A 73 12.00 -10.30 -18.46
C ALA A 73 13.01 -9.23 -18.00
N GLY A 74 13.73 -8.63 -18.94
CA GLY A 74 14.70 -7.56 -18.68
C GLY A 74 14.30 -6.23 -19.32
N GLU A 75 14.76 -5.11 -18.73
CA GLU A 75 14.99 -3.86 -19.47
C GLU A 75 16.24 -4.00 -20.35
N PRO A 76 16.40 -3.16 -21.40
CA PRO A 76 17.50 -3.28 -22.35
C PRO A 76 18.86 -3.37 -21.64
N GLY A 77 19.57 -4.49 -21.81
CA GLY A 77 20.95 -4.67 -21.36
C GLY A 77 21.18 -5.40 -20.03
N ARG A 78 20.14 -5.93 -19.36
CA ARG A 78 20.30 -6.79 -18.17
C ARG A 78 19.50 -8.07 -18.30
N THR A 79 20.18 -9.16 -18.63
CA THR A 79 19.60 -10.49 -18.83
C THR A 79 19.74 -11.31 -17.56
N GLY A 80 18.63 -11.63 -16.90
CA GLY A 80 18.56 -12.78 -16.01
C GLY A 80 18.28 -14.01 -16.87
N ALA A 81 19.19 -14.99 -16.87
CA ALA A 81 18.99 -16.26 -17.55
C ALA A 81 18.29 -17.24 -16.61
N ALA A 82 17.30 -17.96 -17.11
CA ALA A 82 16.79 -19.17 -16.49
C ALA A 82 17.27 -20.35 -17.34
N GLU A 83 18.06 -21.25 -16.77
CA GLU A 83 18.38 -22.56 -17.35
C GLU A 83 17.27 -23.53 -16.95
N VAL A 84 16.72 -24.26 -17.93
CA VAL A 84 15.66 -25.25 -17.72
C VAL A 84 16.11 -26.54 -18.41
N ASP A 85 16.58 -27.50 -17.64
CA ASP A 85 17.14 -28.76 -18.18
C ASP A 85 16.08 -29.82 -18.50
N HIS A 86 14.86 -29.74 -17.96
CA HIS A 86 13.73 -30.59 -18.37
C HIS A 86 12.42 -30.12 -17.70
N VAL A 87 11.30 -30.15 -18.42
CA VAL A 87 9.95 -30.05 -17.85
C VAL A 87 9.25 -31.38 -18.11
N GLU A 88 8.93 -32.14 -17.06
CA GLU A 88 8.13 -33.37 -17.22
C GLU A 88 6.69 -33.00 -17.66
N ARG A 89 6.06 -33.87 -18.46
CA ARG A 89 4.69 -33.73 -19.04
C ARG A 89 3.54 -33.51 -18.02
N GLY A 90 3.85 -33.37 -16.72
CA GLY A 90 2.91 -33.10 -15.63
C GLY A 90 2.81 -31.64 -15.20
N ASP A 91 3.87 -30.84 -15.38
CA ASP A 91 3.93 -29.46 -14.88
C ASP A 91 3.50 -28.47 -15.96
N SER A 92 2.49 -27.65 -15.68
CA SER A 92 1.91 -26.77 -16.69
C SER A 92 2.84 -25.57 -16.93
N VAL A 93 3.11 -25.20 -18.19
CA VAL A 93 3.83 -23.97 -18.57
C VAL A 93 3.24 -22.73 -17.88
N THR A 94 1.94 -22.76 -17.62
CA THR A 94 1.18 -21.82 -16.79
C THR A 94 1.78 -21.62 -15.39
N ASP A 95 2.16 -22.69 -14.69
CA ASP A 95 2.74 -22.62 -13.35
C ASP A 95 4.14 -22.00 -13.38
N LEU A 96 4.94 -22.34 -14.40
CA LEU A 96 6.27 -21.77 -14.60
C LEU A 96 6.20 -20.27 -14.92
N VAL A 97 5.31 -19.87 -15.84
CA VAL A 97 5.05 -18.44 -16.15
C VAL A 97 4.58 -17.71 -14.90
N THR A 98 3.67 -18.30 -14.13
CA THR A 98 3.18 -17.73 -12.87
C THR A 98 4.32 -17.55 -11.85
N ALA A 99 5.20 -18.54 -11.72
CA ALA A 99 6.36 -18.48 -10.83
C ALA A 99 7.34 -17.37 -11.24
N VAL A 100 7.65 -17.24 -12.54
CA VAL A 100 8.52 -16.18 -13.08
C VAL A 100 7.91 -14.80 -12.85
N LEU A 101 6.60 -14.62 -13.12
CA LEU A 101 5.91 -13.36 -12.88
C LEU A 101 5.91 -13.00 -11.38
N ARG A 102 5.66 -13.97 -10.50
CA ARG A 102 5.72 -13.77 -9.04
C ARG A 102 7.11 -13.36 -8.57
N LEU A 103 8.16 -13.95 -9.14
CA LEU A 103 9.56 -13.57 -8.86
C LEU A 103 9.85 -12.15 -9.35
N ARG A 104 9.46 -11.82 -10.58
CA ARG A 104 9.65 -10.49 -11.18
C ARG A 104 8.97 -9.40 -10.37
N HIS A 105 7.72 -9.64 -9.98
CA HIS A 105 6.90 -8.66 -9.27
C HIS A 105 7.10 -8.71 -7.76
N ARG A 106 7.88 -9.68 -7.26
CA ARG A 106 8.13 -9.93 -5.83
C ARG A 106 6.82 -10.08 -5.06
N VAL A 107 5.93 -10.97 -5.52
CA VAL A 107 4.61 -11.21 -4.94
C VAL A 107 4.40 -12.71 -4.71
N LEU A 108 3.87 -13.08 -3.54
CA LEU A 108 3.41 -14.43 -3.20
C LEU A 108 1.91 -14.59 -3.54
N PRO A 109 1.34 -15.82 -3.57
CA PRO A 109 -0.10 -15.99 -3.71
C PRO A 109 -0.92 -15.08 -2.77
N GLY A 110 -1.96 -14.45 -3.31
CA GLY A 110 -2.73 -13.41 -2.61
C GLY A 110 -2.06 -12.02 -2.64
N PRO A 111 -2.59 -11.04 -1.91
CA PRO A 111 -2.01 -9.70 -1.80
C PRO A 111 -0.82 -9.68 -0.81
N ARG A 112 0.12 -10.62 -0.95
CA ARG A 112 1.27 -10.77 -0.04
C ARG A 112 2.57 -10.42 -0.78
N PRO A 113 3.33 -9.42 -0.34
CA PRO A 113 4.63 -9.13 -0.91
C PRO A 113 5.62 -10.26 -0.59
N TRP A 114 6.43 -10.62 -1.56
CA TRP A 114 7.50 -11.59 -1.41
C TRP A 114 8.76 -10.88 -0.90
N VAL A 115 8.77 -10.51 0.37
CA VAL A 115 9.95 -9.91 1.02
C VAL A 115 10.93 -11.00 1.46
N THR A 116 12.23 -10.77 1.33
CA THR A 116 13.26 -11.72 1.78
C THR A 116 13.37 -11.81 3.31
N ARG A 117 13.70 -13.01 3.79
CA ARG A 117 13.98 -13.23 5.22
C ARG A 117 15.30 -12.60 5.67
N ARG A 118 16.28 -12.57 4.74
CA ARG A 118 17.54 -11.84 4.89
C ARG A 118 17.84 -11.09 3.61
N ARG A 119 18.42 -9.90 3.74
CA ARG A 119 18.71 -9.00 2.61
C ARG A 119 19.62 -9.62 1.55
N ASP A 120 20.55 -10.49 1.94
CA ASP A 120 21.52 -11.14 1.08
C ASP A 120 20.98 -12.39 0.35
N LEU A 121 19.78 -12.85 0.70
CA LEU A 121 19.18 -14.03 0.06
C LEU A 121 18.50 -13.68 -1.26
N ARG A 122 18.66 -14.58 -2.24
CA ARG A 122 17.94 -14.57 -3.51
C ARG A 122 16.53 -15.14 -3.34
N ARG A 123 15.62 -14.77 -4.24
CA ARG A 123 14.29 -15.39 -4.31
C ARG A 123 14.35 -16.56 -5.28
N ALA A 124 13.73 -17.68 -4.92
CA ALA A 124 13.62 -18.84 -5.79
C ALA A 124 12.18 -19.37 -5.76
N ALA A 125 11.71 -19.85 -6.91
CA ALA A 125 10.44 -20.55 -7.05
C ALA A 125 10.71 -21.90 -7.75
N THR A 126 10.11 -22.97 -7.24
CA THR A 126 10.23 -24.31 -7.82
C THR A 126 8.88 -24.74 -8.37
N VAL A 127 8.86 -25.20 -9.62
CA VAL A 127 7.70 -25.76 -10.32
C VAL A 127 8.14 -27.11 -10.88
N GLY A 128 7.67 -28.19 -10.27
CA GLY A 128 8.15 -29.54 -10.59
C GLY A 128 9.65 -29.70 -10.37
N PRO A 129 10.42 -30.18 -11.37
CA PRO A 129 11.88 -30.28 -11.30
C PRO A 129 12.59 -28.93 -11.54
N VAL A 130 11.89 -27.89 -11.99
CA VAL A 130 12.49 -26.62 -12.41
C VAL A 130 12.55 -25.65 -11.24
N THR A 131 13.73 -25.11 -10.95
CA THR A 131 13.89 -24.00 -9.99
C THR A 131 14.33 -22.73 -10.70
N VAL A 132 13.50 -21.70 -10.62
CA VAL A 132 13.81 -20.35 -11.11
C VAL A 132 14.34 -19.52 -9.96
N VAL A 133 15.54 -18.94 -10.12
CA VAL A 133 16.14 -18.02 -9.15
C VAL A 133 16.16 -16.62 -9.74
N ALA A 134 15.58 -15.65 -9.06
CA ALA A 134 15.72 -14.25 -9.43
C ALA A 134 16.87 -13.64 -8.64
N ASP A 135 17.89 -13.17 -9.38
CA ASP A 135 18.92 -12.32 -8.81
C ASP A 135 18.28 -11.01 -8.32
N SER A 136 18.50 -10.66 -7.05
CA SER A 136 18.02 -9.40 -6.49
C SER A 136 18.74 -8.25 -7.21
N PRO A 137 18.04 -7.36 -7.94
CA PRO A 137 18.65 -6.09 -8.26
C PRO A 137 18.41 -5.16 -7.08
N ALA A 138 19.51 -4.77 -6.45
CA ALA A 138 19.68 -3.43 -5.92
C ALA A 138 19.32 -2.41 -7.01
N ASP A 139 18.64 -1.33 -6.61
CA ASP A 139 18.43 -0.09 -7.36
C ASP A 139 18.26 -0.24 -8.89
N ALA A 140 17.02 -0.46 -9.33
CA ALA A 140 16.62 0.13 -10.59
C ALA A 140 16.34 1.62 -10.32
N GLY A 141 17.27 2.49 -10.70
CA GLY A 141 17.01 3.92 -10.90
C GLY A 141 15.98 4.21 -12.00
N GLY A 142 15.10 3.25 -12.32
CA GLY A 142 13.95 3.41 -13.20
C GLY A 142 12.83 4.10 -12.44
N GLY A 143 12.19 5.05 -13.11
CA GLY A 143 11.13 5.86 -12.53
C GLY A 143 10.05 5.05 -11.82
N LEU A 144 9.51 5.65 -10.77
CA LEU A 144 8.38 5.16 -9.99
C LEU A 144 7.21 4.77 -10.91
N ALA A 145 6.97 3.46 -11.03
CA ALA A 145 5.85 2.92 -11.77
C ALA A 145 4.88 2.25 -10.79
N TRP A 146 3.69 2.83 -10.64
CA TRP A 146 2.53 2.11 -10.16
C TRP A 146 2.31 0.86 -11.02
N HIS A 147 2.06 -0.27 -10.36
CA HIS A 147 1.89 -1.52 -11.06
C HIS A 147 0.67 -1.48 -12.00
N PRO A 148 0.83 -1.68 -13.33
CA PRO A 148 -0.26 -1.52 -14.30
C PRO A 148 -1.34 -2.62 -14.21
N ASP A 149 -1.07 -3.73 -13.52
CA ASP A 149 -1.97 -4.90 -13.46
C ASP A 149 -3.14 -4.76 -12.47
N ARG A 150 -3.54 -3.53 -12.14
CA ARG A 150 -4.82 -3.24 -11.49
C ARG A 150 -5.50 -1.99 -12.05
N ASP A 151 -6.74 -1.93 -11.66
CA ASP A 151 -7.90 -1.78 -12.53
C ASP A 151 -8.50 -0.36 -12.31
N ALA A 152 -8.16 0.27 -11.18
CA ALA A 152 -8.49 1.66 -10.92
C ALA A 152 -7.88 2.60 -11.99
N ARG A 153 -8.75 3.23 -12.76
CA ARG A 153 -8.53 4.39 -13.62
C ARG A 153 -9.03 5.61 -12.87
N LEU A 154 -8.29 6.69 -12.93
CA LEU A 154 -8.72 7.98 -12.41
C LEU A 154 -8.57 9.02 -13.51
N VAL A 155 -9.66 9.75 -13.77
CA VAL A 155 -9.72 10.88 -14.68
C VAL A 155 -10.08 12.12 -13.89
N THR A 156 -9.43 13.25 -14.20
CA THR A 156 -9.76 14.55 -13.61
C THR A 156 -10.47 15.41 -14.65
N LEU A 157 -11.60 15.96 -14.25
CA LEU A 157 -12.43 16.85 -15.06
C LEU A 157 -12.51 18.19 -14.34
N SER A 158 -12.16 19.28 -15.01
CA SER A 158 -12.21 20.62 -14.43
C SER A 158 -13.03 21.58 -15.27
N ALA A 159 -13.78 22.44 -14.59
CA ALA A 159 -14.63 23.48 -15.17
C ALA A 159 -14.90 24.59 -14.14
N ASP A 160 -15.44 25.73 -14.58
CA ASP A 160 -15.69 26.87 -13.70
C ASP A 160 -17.01 26.79 -12.93
N ASP A 161 -17.88 25.83 -13.28
CA ASP A 161 -19.14 25.53 -12.60
C ASP A 161 -19.51 24.03 -12.70
N PRO A 162 -20.49 23.55 -11.90
CA PRO A 162 -20.90 22.14 -11.92
C PRO A 162 -21.55 21.67 -13.24
N ALA A 163 -22.23 22.56 -13.97
CA ALA A 163 -22.81 22.23 -15.28
C ALA A 163 -21.72 21.98 -16.33
N GLY A 164 -20.64 22.75 -16.28
CA GLY A 164 -19.43 22.57 -17.06
C GLY A 164 -18.74 21.25 -16.75
N LEU A 165 -18.68 20.84 -15.47
CA LEU A 165 -18.13 19.52 -15.09
C LEU A 165 -18.95 18.38 -15.73
N ALA A 166 -20.27 18.49 -15.74
CA ALA A 166 -21.14 17.51 -16.38
C ALA A 166 -20.93 17.44 -17.90
N ALA A 167 -20.71 18.58 -18.56
CA ALA A 167 -20.32 18.59 -19.97
C ALA A 167 -18.97 17.90 -20.19
N ARG A 168 -17.96 18.17 -19.35
CA ARG A 168 -16.66 17.48 -19.44
C ARG A 168 -16.78 15.97 -19.19
N ALA A 169 -17.70 15.54 -18.34
CA ALA A 169 -17.95 14.12 -18.10
C ALA A 169 -18.51 13.43 -19.36
N ARG A 170 -19.45 14.07 -20.07
CA ARG A 170 -19.96 13.56 -21.36
C ARG A 170 -18.87 13.51 -22.44
N ASP A 171 -18.07 14.57 -22.56
CA ASP A 171 -16.95 14.61 -23.50
C ASP A 171 -15.91 13.52 -23.22
N ALA A 172 -15.61 13.29 -21.94
CA ALA A 172 -14.72 12.23 -21.51
C ALA A 172 -15.29 10.83 -21.79
N GLY A 173 -16.59 10.62 -21.59
CA GLY A 173 -17.28 9.38 -21.95
C GLY A 173 -17.20 9.11 -23.45
N ALA A 174 -17.52 10.11 -24.28
CA ALA A 174 -17.43 10.01 -25.74
C ALA A 174 -15.98 9.79 -26.24
N ALA A 175 -14.99 10.38 -25.57
CA ALA A 175 -13.58 10.11 -25.87
C ALA A 175 -13.21 8.66 -25.54
N LEU A 176 -13.66 8.15 -24.39
CA LEU A 176 -13.43 6.79 -23.94
C LEU A 176 -14.04 5.76 -24.90
N ASP A 177 -15.29 5.97 -25.30
CA ASP A 177 -16.02 5.11 -26.26
C ASP A 177 -15.33 5.08 -27.64
N ALA A 178 -14.72 6.20 -28.04
CA ALA A 178 -13.96 6.32 -29.29
C ALA A 178 -12.48 5.87 -29.18
N GLY A 179 -12.04 5.34 -28.03
CA GLY A 179 -10.64 4.97 -27.79
C GLY A 179 -9.65 6.15 -27.83
N ARG A 180 -10.14 7.38 -27.67
CA ARG A 180 -9.35 8.61 -27.68
C ARG A 180 -8.89 9.00 -26.27
N PRO A 181 -7.76 9.73 -26.14
CA PRO A 181 -7.36 10.29 -24.86
C PRO A 181 -8.43 11.23 -24.31
N VAL A 182 -8.74 11.13 -23.02
CA VAL A 182 -9.58 12.13 -22.34
C VAL A 182 -8.85 13.47 -22.30
N PRO A 183 -9.46 14.58 -22.73
CA PRO A 183 -8.82 15.89 -22.72
C PRO A 183 -8.46 16.37 -21.32
N VAL A 184 -7.28 16.99 -21.18
CA VAL A 184 -6.95 17.74 -19.96
C VAL A 184 -7.78 19.02 -19.94
N THR A 185 -8.42 19.28 -18.81
CA THR A 185 -9.33 20.42 -18.63
C THR A 185 -8.90 21.24 -17.43
N HIS A 186 -9.21 22.54 -17.46
CA HIS A 186 -8.86 23.50 -16.41
C HIS A 186 -10.12 24.25 -16.00
N GLY A 187 -10.19 24.63 -14.73
CA GLY A 187 -11.30 25.39 -14.19
C GLY A 187 -11.23 25.45 -12.66
N ARG A 188 -12.15 26.22 -12.07
CA ARG A 188 -12.23 26.41 -10.61
C ARG A 188 -12.53 25.12 -9.83
N PHE A 189 -13.39 24.26 -10.37
CA PHE A 189 -13.80 23.00 -9.75
C PHE A 189 -13.14 21.84 -10.45
N THR A 190 -12.83 20.78 -9.70
CA THR A 190 -12.31 19.54 -10.23
C THR A 190 -13.12 18.37 -9.68
N ALA A 191 -13.65 17.54 -10.57
CA ALA A 191 -14.18 16.22 -10.26
C ALA A 191 -13.12 15.16 -10.59
N ALA A 192 -12.86 14.26 -9.65
CA ALA A 192 -12.08 13.06 -9.90
C ALA A 192 -13.05 11.88 -10.10
N VAL A 193 -13.03 11.29 -11.29
CA VAL A 193 -13.90 10.16 -11.65
C VAL A 193 -13.06 8.90 -11.69
N VAL A 194 -13.52 7.87 -10.99
CA VAL A 194 -12.77 6.64 -10.70
C VAL A 194 -13.57 5.43 -11.14
N GLY A 195 -12.96 4.53 -11.91
CA GLY A 195 -13.54 3.23 -12.22
C GLY A 195 -12.49 2.12 -12.17
N ARG A 196 -12.87 0.90 -11.83
CA ARG A 196 -11.99 -0.28 -11.80
C ARG A 196 -11.70 -0.86 -13.19
N ASP A 197 -12.32 -0.38 -14.23
CA ASP A 197 -11.96 -0.74 -15.58
C ASP A 197 -12.55 0.33 -16.50
N THR A 198 -12.34 0.17 -17.80
CA THR A 198 -12.90 1.08 -18.80
C THR A 198 -14.42 1.15 -18.72
N GLY A 199 -15.10 0.02 -18.49
CA GLY A 199 -16.57 -0.04 -18.40
C GLY A 199 -17.09 0.69 -17.16
N GLN A 200 -16.55 0.39 -15.97
CA GLN A 200 -16.94 1.08 -14.75
C GLN A 200 -16.57 2.57 -14.80
N LEU A 201 -15.44 2.93 -15.41
CA LEU A 201 -15.10 4.34 -15.61
C LEU A 201 -16.15 5.04 -16.49
N ARG A 202 -16.61 4.37 -17.55
CA ARG A 202 -17.68 4.89 -18.42
C ARG A 202 -18.99 5.11 -17.64
N GLU A 203 -19.39 4.16 -16.81
CA GLU A 203 -20.59 4.27 -15.95
C GLU A 203 -20.45 5.39 -14.91
N GLU A 204 -19.26 5.59 -14.36
CA GLU A 204 -18.99 6.68 -13.41
C GLU A 204 -18.99 8.05 -14.10
N LEU A 205 -18.59 8.11 -15.37
CA LEU A 205 -18.72 9.32 -16.19
C LEU A 205 -20.18 9.67 -16.51
N ASP A 206 -21.03 8.68 -16.79
CA ASP A 206 -22.48 8.91 -16.94
C ASP A 206 -23.11 9.43 -15.64
N ARG A 207 -22.75 8.81 -14.50
CA ARG A 207 -23.20 9.29 -13.19
C ARG A 207 -22.71 10.70 -12.89
N ALA A 208 -21.45 11.01 -13.18
CA ALA A 208 -20.92 12.37 -13.03
C ALA A 208 -21.70 13.38 -13.91
N ALA A 209 -22.01 13.02 -15.16
CA ALA A 209 -22.78 13.86 -16.07
C ALA A 209 -24.22 14.12 -15.59
N HIS A 210 -24.80 13.16 -14.85
CA HIS A 210 -26.14 13.26 -14.27
C HIS A 210 -26.17 14.04 -12.95
N ASP A 211 -25.26 13.71 -12.02
CA ASP A 211 -25.31 14.16 -10.62
C ASP A 211 -24.68 15.54 -10.38
N LEU A 212 -23.59 15.85 -11.11
CA LEU A 212 -22.81 17.07 -10.86
C LEU A 212 -23.58 18.39 -11.09
N PRO A 213 -24.49 18.53 -12.08
CA PRO A 213 -25.25 19.77 -12.29
C PRO A 213 -26.05 20.22 -11.07
N THR A 214 -26.52 19.29 -10.25
CA THR A 214 -27.34 19.54 -9.05
C THR A 214 -26.55 19.37 -7.76
N LEU A 215 -25.23 19.35 -7.83
CA LEU A 215 -24.39 19.11 -6.66
C LEU A 215 -24.45 20.29 -5.67
N GLU A 216 -24.94 20.06 -4.46
CA GLU A 216 -24.98 21.10 -3.42
C GLU A 216 -23.68 21.21 -2.62
N SER A 217 -23.05 20.07 -2.28
CA SER A 217 -21.91 20.05 -1.35
C SER A 217 -20.78 19.12 -1.80
N THR A 218 -20.98 17.82 -1.72
CA THR A 218 -19.98 16.80 -2.05
C THR A 218 -20.64 15.63 -2.76
N TRP A 219 -20.06 15.26 -3.89
CA TRP A 219 -20.42 14.06 -4.64
C TRP A 219 -19.36 13.00 -4.33
N SER A 220 -19.79 11.78 -4.03
CA SER A 220 -18.86 10.66 -3.85
C SER A 220 -19.51 9.32 -4.16
N THR A 221 -18.78 8.41 -4.80
CA THR A 221 -19.31 7.09 -5.18
C THR A 221 -18.57 5.96 -4.46
N PRO A 222 -19.17 4.76 -4.36
CA PRO A 222 -18.48 3.57 -3.85
C PRO A 222 -17.20 3.22 -4.63
N ALA A 223 -17.14 3.50 -5.94
CA ALA A 223 -15.94 3.29 -6.76
C ALA A 223 -14.79 4.25 -6.39
N GLY A 224 -15.11 5.38 -5.74
CA GLY A 224 -14.13 6.34 -5.24
C GLY A 224 -14.11 7.67 -5.98
N SER A 225 -15.03 7.90 -6.93
CA SER A 225 -15.21 9.20 -7.54
C SER A 225 -15.57 10.24 -6.48
N TYR A 226 -15.15 11.49 -6.70
CA TYR A 226 -15.32 12.57 -5.74
C TYR A 226 -15.38 13.93 -6.43
N CYS A 227 -16.22 14.84 -5.93
CA CYS A 227 -16.25 16.25 -6.30
C CYS A 227 -16.78 17.08 -5.13
N THR A 228 -16.36 18.33 -5.00
CA THR A 228 -16.89 19.27 -4.00
C THR A 228 -17.14 20.65 -4.59
N THR A 229 -18.20 21.31 -4.12
CA THR A 229 -18.51 22.71 -4.47
C THR A 229 -17.78 23.71 -3.58
N ARG A 230 -17.03 23.24 -2.58
CA ARG A 230 -16.28 24.10 -1.64
C ARG A 230 -14.83 23.64 -1.55
N PRO A 231 -14.07 23.70 -2.66
CA PRO A 231 -12.66 23.30 -2.65
C PRO A 231 -11.87 24.19 -1.69
N ILE A 232 -10.98 23.58 -0.91
CA ILE A 232 -10.08 24.29 0.01
C ILE A 232 -9.06 25.14 -0.77
N GLY A 233 -8.59 24.62 -1.91
CA GLY A 233 -7.58 25.24 -2.75
C GLY A 233 -6.14 25.03 -2.25
N PRO A 234 -5.15 25.39 -3.08
CA PRO A 234 -3.74 25.10 -2.84
C PRO A 234 -3.13 25.84 -1.63
N GLY A 235 -3.82 26.85 -1.10
CA GLY A 235 -3.39 27.60 0.10
C GLY A 235 -3.61 26.87 1.42
N GLY A 236 -4.38 25.78 1.45
CA GLY A 236 -4.56 24.99 2.66
C GLY A 236 -3.31 24.19 3.03
N ARG A 237 -2.81 24.31 4.27
CA ARG A 237 -1.65 23.52 4.72
C ARG A 237 -2.02 22.04 4.90
N VAL A 238 -1.07 21.17 4.60
CA VAL A 238 -1.15 19.71 4.66
C VAL A 238 -0.43 19.21 5.90
N ALA A 239 -1.16 18.47 6.73
CA ALA A 239 -0.61 17.73 7.86
C ALA A 239 -0.65 16.23 7.58
N PHE A 240 0.48 15.55 7.81
CA PHE A 240 0.47 14.09 7.93
C PHE A 240 0.06 13.70 9.35
N VAL A 241 -0.82 12.72 9.47
CA VAL A 241 -1.36 12.26 10.75
C VAL A 241 -0.84 10.85 11.02
N TYR A 242 -0.13 10.69 12.13
CA TYR A 242 0.53 9.47 12.54
C TYR A 242 -0.31 8.79 13.63
N PRO A 243 -1.04 7.71 13.32
CA PRO A 243 -1.90 7.05 14.28
C PRO A 243 -1.09 6.32 15.37
N GLY A 244 -1.79 5.92 16.43
CA GLY A 244 -1.19 5.13 17.51
C GLY A 244 -0.76 3.75 17.06
N GLY A 245 0.16 3.16 17.82
CA GLY A 245 0.82 1.90 17.45
C GLY A 245 -0.08 0.67 17.48
N PHE A 246 -1.30 0.76 18.03
CA PHE A 246 -2.26 -0.35 18.11
C PHE A 246 -3.38 -0.26 17.06
N SER A 247 -3.12 0.46 15.97
CA SER A 247 -4.04 0.61 14.83
C SER A 247 -3.87 -0.48 13.76
N ALA A 248 -2.82 -1.31 13.88
CA ALA A 248 -2.50 -2.32 12.90
C ALA A 248 -3.48 -3.51 12.91
N TYR A 249 -3.53 -4.18 11.76
CA TYR A 249 -4.40 -5.32 11.54
C TYR A 249 -3.86 -6.23 10.44
N PRO A 250 -4.32 -7.50 10.38
CA PRO A 250 -3.87 -8.41 9.33
C PRO A 250 -4.18 -7.86 7.94
N GLY A 251 -3.15 -7.75 7.10
CA GLY A 251 -3.21 -7.21 5.74
C GLY A 251 -3.09 -5.69 5.63
N ALA A 252 -2.86 -4.96 6.73
CA ALA A 252 -2.69 -3.51 6.69
C ALA A 252 -1.57 -3.09 5.72
N GLY A 253 -1.83 -2.10 4.86
CA GLY A 253 -0.86 -1.69 3.84
C GLY A 253 -0.44 -2.82 2.88
N GLY A 254 -1.23 -3.90 2.81
CA GLY A 254 -0.86 -5.19 2.24
C GLY A 254 -0.33 -5.12 0.82
N ASP A 255 -0.96 -4.24 0.05
CA ASP A 255 -0.68 -4.06 -1.35
C ASP A 255 0.32 -2.93 -1.64
N LEU A 256 0.78 -2.15 -0.66
CA LEU A 256 1.65 -1.00 -0.92
C LEU A 256 2.95 -1.41 -1.63
N LEU A 257 3.61 -2.46 -1.15
CA LEU A 257 4.86 -2.95 -1.74
C LEU A 257 4.66 -3.62 -3.11
N ARG A 258 3.43 -4.10 -3.37
CA ARG A 258 3.03 -4.63 -4.68
C ARG A 258 2.74 -3.50 -5.67
N LEU A 259 2.01 -2.47 -5.23
CA LEU A 259 1.62 -1.33 -6.04
C LEU A 259 2.82 -0.44 -6.37
N PHE A 260 3.83 -0.39 -5.50
CA PHE A 260 5.02 0.44 -5.67
C PHE A 260 6.30 -0.39 -5.46
N PRO A 261 6.81 -1.07 -6.51
CA PRO A 261 8.00 -1.93 -6.41
C PRO A 261 9.26 -1.23 -5.89
N SER A 262 9.39 0.07 -6.11
CA SER A 262 10.49 0.88 -5.57
C SER A 262 10.48 0.94 -4.03
N LEU A 263 9.30 0.99 -3.41
CA LEU A 263 9.15 0.94 -1.96
C LEU A 263 9.58 -0.42 -1.43
N HIS A 264 9.31 -1.50 -2.18
CA HIS A 264 9.77 -2.84 -1.84
C HIS A 264 11.30 -2.92 -1.80
N ALA A 265 12.01 -2.40 -2.81
CA ALA A 265 13.47 -2.42 -2.82
C ALA A 265 14.07 -1.63 -1.64
N ARG A 266 13.57 -0.42 -1.36
CA ARG A 266 14.00 0.40 -0.23
C ARG A 266 13.74 -0.27 1.12
N PHE A 267 12.56 -0.87 1.25
CA PHE A 267 12.16 -1.62 2.44
C PHE A 267 13.14 -2.76 2.76
N GLU A 268 13.60 -3.50 1.76
CA GLU A 268 14.56 -4.59 1.95
C GLU A 268 15.98 -4.11 2.26
N ALA A 269 16.36 -2.95 1.72
CA ALA A 269 17.69 -2.39 1.95
C ALA A 269 17.93 -1.97 3.42
N GLU A 270 16.86 -1.59 4.13
CA GLU A 270 16.88 -0.98 5.46
C GLU A 270 17.07 -1.97 6.62
N SER A 271 17.12 -3.27 6.35
CA SER A 271 17.32 -4.27 7.39
C SER A 271 18.09 -5.46 6.87
N ALA A 272 18.97 -6.02 7.70
CA ALA A 272 19.54 -7.33 7.43
C ALA A 272 18.45 -8.44 7.42
N PHE A 273 17.34 -8.25 8.15
CA PHE A 273 16.24 -9.21 8.29
C PHE A 273 14.86 -8.56 8.01
N PRO A 274 14.55 -8.20 6.75
CA PRO A 274 13.35 -7.43 6.43
C PRO A 274 12.05 -8.12 6.87
N ALA A 275 11.86 -9.41 6.58
CA ALA A 275 10.64 -10.11 6.96
C ALA A 275 10.34 -10.08 8.48
N GLN A 276 11.39 -10.16 9.30
CA GLN A 276 11.29 -10.14 10.75
C GLN A 276 11.03 -8.72 11.28
N ARG A 277 11.79 -7.72 10.78
CA ARG A 277 11.64 -6.32 11.17
C ARG A 277 10.23 -5.79 10.96
N TYR A 278 9.60 -6.24 9.89
CA TYR A 278 8.26 -5.83 9.48
C TYR A 278 7.15 -6.79 9.94
N ARG A 279 7.51 -7.83 10.69
CA ARG A 279 6.58 -8.79 11.31
C ARG A 279 5.62 -9.40 10.29
N LEU A 280 6.14 -9.81 9.12
CA LEU A 280 5.31 -10.21 7.98
C LEU A 280 4.42 -11.43 8.25
N ASP A 281 4.81 -12.32 9.15
CA ASP A 281 3.96 -13.46 9.52
C ASP A 281 2.74 -13.05 10.36
N ALA A 282 2.87 -11.98 11.14
CA ALA A 282 1.75 -11.38 11.88
C ALA A 282 0.91 -10.46 10.97
N LEU A 283 1.55 -9.81 9.99
CA LEU A 283 0.87 -8.96 9.00
C LEU A 283 0.07 -9.79 7.99
N TYR A 284 0.62 -10.92 7.51
CA TYR A 284 -0.02 -11.83 6.55
C TYR A 284 -0.16 -13.23 7.15
N PRO A 285 -1.01 -13.40 8.17
CA PRO A 285 -1.18 -14.68 8.84
C PRO A 285 -1.85 -15.70 7.92
N VAL A 286 -1.31 -16.91 7.94
CA VAL A 286 -1.79 -18.04 7.11
C VAL A 286 -3.10 -18.64 7.64
N THR A 287 -3.46 -18.42 8.92
CA THR A 287 -4.64 -19.01 9.57
C THR A 287 -5.49 -17.98 10.31
N THR A 288 -6.78 -18.28 10.52
CA THR A 288 -7.72 -17.42 11.27
C THR A 288 -7.29 -17.19 12.71
N GLN A 289 -6.85 -18.23 13.43
CA GLN A 289 -6.35 -18.09 14.81
C GLN A 289 -5.17 -17.12 14.91
N ARG A 290 -4.27 -17.12 13.91
CA ARG A 290 -3.15 -16.16 13.85
C ARG A 290 -3.60 -14.73 13.56
N ARG A 291 -4.78 -14.52 12.94
CA ARG A 291 -5.36 -13.17 12.74
C ARG A 291 -5.77 -12.52 14.06
N ASP A 292 -6.36 -13.29 14.97
CA ASP A 292 -6.80 -12.78 16.26
C ASP A 292 -5.61 -12.56 17.22
N ALA A 293 -4.56 -13.37 17.10
CA ALA A 293 -3.34 -13.26 17.90
C ALA A 293 -2.62 -11.89 17.77
N LEU A 294 -2.71 -11.23 16.60
CA LEU A 294 -2.11 -9.90 16.42
C LEU A 294 -2.69 -8.85 17.39
N ARG A 295 -3.92 -9.03 17.88
CA ARG A 295 -4.51 -8.08 18.84
C ARG A 295 -3.78 -8.07 20.18
N GLU A 296 -3.29 -9.23 20.63
CA GLU A 296 -2.58 -9.38 21.90
C GLU A 296 -1.05 -9.23 21.75
N ASP A 297 -0.51 -9.34 20.54
CA ASP A 297 0.91 -9.12 20.24
C ASP A 297 1.22 -7.61 20.06
N ALA A 298 1.41 -6.93 21.18
CA ALA A 298 1.74 -5.50 21.22
C ALA A 298 2.97 -5.15 20.38
N VAL A 299 4.02 -5.97 20.40
CA VAL A 299 5.25 -5.71 19.63
C VAL A 299 4.98 -5.73 18.14
N SER A 300 4.22 -6.72 17.66
CA SER A 300 3.80 -6.77 16.25
C SER A 300 2.91 -5.61 15.86
N GLN A 301 1.98 -5.19 16.72
CA GLN A 301 1.14 -4.02 16.49
C GLN A 301 1.99 -2.76 16.28
N LEU A 302 2.87 -2.44 17.25
CA LEU A 302 3.74 -1.27 17.19
C LEU A 302 4.60 -1.26 15.93
N ALA A 303 5.22 -2.41 15.63
CA ALA A 303 6.06 -2.54 14.45
C ALA A 303 5.27 -2.37 13.15
N ILE A 304 4.16 -3.10 12.96
CA ILE A 304 3.35 -3.02 11.74
C ILE A 304 2.80 -1.60 11.56
N GLY A 305 2.32 -0.98 12.64
CA GLY A 305 1.81 0.40 12.62
C GLY A 305 2.87 1.40 12.15
N MET A 306 4.05 1.36 12.78
CA MET A 306 5.17 2.23 12.42
C MET A 306 5.63 2.03 10.98
N ASN A 307 5.85 0.78 10.59
CA ASN A 307 6.31 0.41 9.25
C ASN A 307 5.33 0.85 8.16
N THR A 308 4.02 0.65 8.38
CA THR A 308 2.97 1.09 7.43
C THR A 308 2.97 2.61 7.30
N ALA A 309 3.12 3.34 8.40
CA ALA A 309 3.16 4.80 8.40
C ALA A 309 4.40 5.39 7.71
N VAL A 310 5.57 4.75 7.88
CA VAL A 310 6.80 5.11 7.17
C VAL A 310 6.63 4.89 5.66
N LEU A 311 6.09 3.74 5.26
CA LEU A 311 5.80 3.45 3.86
C LEU A 311 4.77 4.41 3.26
N GLY A 312 3.69 4.71 3.97
CA GLY A 312 2.68 5.69 3.57
C GLY A 312 3.27 7.08 3.41
N THR A 313 4.13 7.51 4.34
CA THR A 313 4.84 8.79 4.24
C THR A 313 5.72 8.86 3.00
N ARG A 314 6.52 7.82 2.74
CA ARG A 314 7.40 7.76 1.56
C ARG A 314 6.61 7.71 0.25
N LEU A 315 5.52 6.96 0.22
CA LEU A 315 4.61 6.97 -0.91
C LEU A 315 4.10 8.38 -1.20
N LEU A 316 3.49 9.04 -0.22
CA LEU A 316 2.88 10.34 -0.47
C LEU A 316 3.93 11.41 -0.76
N ARG A 317 5.01 11.46 0.01
CA ARG A 317 6.04 12.51 -0.08
C ARG A 317 7.01 12.28 -1.22
N ASP A 318 7.63 11.09 -1.26
CA ASP A 318 8.77 10.82 -2.13
C ASP A 318 8.32 10.29 -3.50
N VAL A 319 7.13 9.68 -3.59
CA VAL A 319 6.59 9.15 -4.84
C VAL A 319 5.57 10.08 -5.47
N LEU A 320 4.56 10.51 -4.73
CA LEU A 320 3.47 11.35 -5.25
C LEU A 320 3.72 12.85 -5.10
N GLY A 321 4.86 13.23 -4.54
CA GLY A 321 5.33 14.61 -4.44
C GLY A 321 4.56 15.48 -3.44
N LEU A 322 3.76 14.88 -2.56
CA LEU A 322 2.97 15.60 -1.57
C LEU A 322 3.88 16.23 -0.52
N ARG A 323 3.77 17.54 -0.31
CA ARG A 323 4.63 18.29 0.61
C ARG A 323 3.88 18.61 1.90
N PRO A 324 4.02 17.82 2.98
CA PRO A 324 3.44 18.19 4.27
C PRO A 324 4.15 19.44 4.81
N GLN A 325 3.40 20.32 5.47
CA GLN A 325 3.93 21.43 6.26
C GLN A 325 3.80 21.19 7.77
N GLY A 326 3.20 20.07 8.17
CA GLY A 326 3.07 19.68 9.56
C GLY A 326 2.77 18.21 9.76
N ALA A 327 2.83 17.80 11.02
CA ALA A 327 2.54 16.45 11.46
C ALA A 327 1.74 16.45 12.75
N LEU A 328 0.70 15.61 12.84
CA LEU A 328 0.01 15.33 14.11
C LEU A 328 0.35 13.92 14.55
N ALA A 329 0.83 13.77 15.77
CA ALA A 329 1.16 12.49 16.36
C ALA A 329 0.11 12.06 17.39
N TYR A 330 -0.38 10.83 17.26
CA TYR A 330 -1.28 10.22 18.24
C TYR A 330 -0.55 9.10 18.98
N SER A 331 -0.34 9.22 20.30
CA SER A 331 0.28 8.19 21.14
C SER A 331 1.64 7.74 20.56
N PHE A 332 1.85 6.44 20.29
CA PHE A 332 3.06 5.91 19.64
C PHE A 332 3.33 6.49 18.23
N GLY A 333 2.37 7.22 17.67
CA GLY A 333 2.55 8.05 16.49
C GLY A 333 3.64 9.12 16.65
N GLU A 334 4.02 9.49 17.87
CA GLU A 334 5.10 10.44 18.17
C GLU A 334 6.44 9.94 17.63
N LEU A 335 6.86 8.75 18.06
CA LEU A 335 8.09 8.12 17.55
C LEU A 335 7.98 7.83 16.05
N THR A 336 6.80 7.38 15.61
CA THR A 336 6.53 7.08 14.20
C THR A 336 6.71 8.31 13.30
N ALA A 337 6.24 9.48 13.73
CA ALA A 337 6.40 10.73 13.01
C ALA A 337 7.88 11.11 12.87
N LEU A 338 8.67 10.96 13.95
CA LEU A 338 10.09 11.28 13.95
C LEU A 338 10.87 10.45 12.93
N PHE A 339 10.65 9.14 12.87
CA PHE A 339 11.27 8.28 11.85
C PHE A 339 10.76 8.60 10.44
N SER A 340 9.45 8.76 10.27
CA SER A 340 8.85 8.97 8.95
C SER A 340 9.30 10.28 8.29
N LEU A 341 9.52 11.31 9.10
CA LEU A 341 9.94 12.64 8.66
C LEU A 341 11.47 12.78 8.56
N GLY A 342 12.23 11.74 8.91
CA GLY A 342 13.70 11.76 8.88
C GLY A 342 14.33 12.60 9.99
N VAL A 343 13.60 12.89 11.07
CA VAL A 343 14.16 13.48 12.30
C VAL A 343 15.07 12.47 12.99
N LEU A 344 14.68 11.20 12.94
CA LEU A 344 15.49 10.04 13.30
C LEU A 344 15.78 9.22 12.05
N ASP A 345 16.92 8.51 12.02
CA ASP A 345 17.17 7.55 10.96
C ASP A 345 16.30 6.32 11.19
N PHE A 346 15.48 5.97 10.21
CA PHE A 346 14.64 4.80 10.36
C PHE A 346 15.47 3.53 10.55
N ALA A 347 16.69 3.43 10.00
CA ALA A 347 17.57 2.28 10.19
C ALA A 347 17.76 1.93 11.69
N ASP A 348 17.75 2.93 12.57
CA ASP A 348 17.93 2.81 14.02
C ASP A 348 16.72 2.23 14.77
N TRP A 349 15.58 2.05 14.09
CA TRP A 349 14.43 1.36 14.67
C TRP A 349 14.70 -0.14 14.85
N ASP A 350 14.98 -0.54 16.09
CA ASP A 350 15.21 -1.95 16.45
C ASP A 350 13.99 -2.57 17.13
N VAL A 351 13.15 -3.23 16.31
CA VAL A 351 12.01 -4.01 16.84
C VAL A 351 12.45 -5.20 17.70
N GLN A 352 13.67 -5.73 17.55
CA GLN A 352 14.15 -6.84 18.40
C GLN A 352 14.46 -6.35 19.81
N ALA A 353 15.06 -5.18 19.97
CA ALA A 353 15.23 -4.55 21.28
C ALA A 353 13.88 -4.33 21.98
N VAL A 354 12.87 -3.86 21.22
CA VAL A 354 11.49 -3.69 21.71
C VAL A 354 10.87 -5.03 22.10
N ALA A 355 11.10 -6.09 21.32
CA ALA A 355 10.62 -7.43 21.61
C ALA A 355 11.29 -8.08 22.82
N ALA A 356 12.58 -7.79 23.02
CA ALA A 356 13.38 -8.29 24.14
C ALA A 356 13.06 -7.57 25.46
N SER A 357 12.59 -6.32 25.38
CA SER A 357 12.17 -5.57 26.56
C SER A 357 10.90 -6.17 27.20
N PRO A 358 10.85 -6.31 28.54
CA PRO A 358 9.65 -6.72 29.23
C PRO A 358 8.53 -5.66 29.16
N LEU A 359 8.83 -4.42 28.74
CA LEU A 359 7.85 -3.33 28.63
C LEU A 359 6.61 -3.74 27.85
N TRP A 360 6.81 -4.18 26.62
CA TRP A 360 5.71 -4.46 25.67
C TRP A 360 5.32 -5.94 25.61
N THR A 361 5.88 -6.78 26.48
CA THR A 361 5.54 -8.20 26.57
C THR A 361 4.89 -8.57 27.91
N SER A 362 5.15 -7.82 28.99
CA SER A 362 4.67 -8.16 30.34
C SER A 362 4.29 -6.95 31.22
N ARG A 363 4.98 -5.81 31.10
CA ARG A 363 4.77 -4.66 32.02
C ARG A 363 3.58 -3.78 31.61
N LEU A 364 3.56 -3.29 30.37
CA LEU A 364 2.50 -2.45 29.81
C LEU A 364 1.40 -3.30 29.12
N SER A 365 1.76 -4.50 28.67
CA SER A 365 0.89 -5.47 28.00
C SER A 365 0.95 -6.83 28.71
N GLY A 366 0.30 -7.87 28.16
CA GLY A 366 0.36 -9.22 28.73
C GLY A 366 -0.12 -9.26 30.18
N ARG A 367 0.79 -9.58 31.12
CA ARG A 367 0.49 -9.62 32.56
C ARG A 367 0.17 -8.24 33.14
N ARG A 368 0.54 -7.16 32.46
CA ARG A 368 0.34 -5.76 32.88
C ARG A 368 0.90 -5.51 34.27
N SER A 369 2.14 -5.97 34.50
CA SER A 369 2.75 -6.00 35.83
C SER A 369 2.84 -4.62 36.47
N LEU A 370 2.95 -3.54 35.70
CA LEU A 370 2.93 -2.16 36.25
C LEU A 370 1.66 -1.85 37.02
N ALA A 371 0.49 -2.24 36.50
CA ALA A 371 -0.77 -2.07 37.21
C ALA A 371 -0.83 -2.97 38.45
N ARG A 372 -0.34 -4.22 38.34
CA ARG A 372 -0.29 -5.16 39.47
C ARG A 372 0.59 -4.66 40.60
N ASP A 373 1.78 -4.17 40.28
CA ASP A 373 2.76 -3.65 41.23
C ASP A 373 2.21 -2.38 41.90
N ALA A 374 1.66 -1.46 41.11
CA ALA A 374 1.06 -0.22 41.61
C ALA A 374 -0.11 -0.47 42.58
N TRP A 375 -0.88 -1.55 42.37
CA TRP A 375 -2.09 -1.84 43.14
C TRP A 375 -1.96 -3.00 44.12
N ARG A 376 -0.79 -3.64 44.15
CA ARG A 376 -0.47 -4.84 44.93
C ARG A 376 -1.48 -5.98 44.70
N CYS A 377 -1.78 -6.28 43.44
CA CYS A 377 -2.78 -7.27 43.03
C CYS A 377 -2.13 -8.54 42.45
N PRO A 378 -2.15 -9.68 43.18
CA PRO A 378 -1.42 -10.88 42.78
C PRO A 378 -2.05 -11.68 41.62
N ASP A 379 -3.39 -11.75 41.50
CA ASP A 379 -4.09 -12.61 40.52
C ASP A 379 -5.38 -11.98 39.94
N GLY A 380 -5.85 -12.51 38.79
CA GLY A 380 -7.08 -12.07 38.10
C GLY A 380 -6.90 -10.95 37.07
N ASP A 381 -8.00 -10.50 36.45
CA ASP A 381 -8.01 -9.37 35.52
C ASP A 381 -7.69 -8.07 36.25
N VAL A 382 -6.52 -7.49 35.96
CA VAL A 382 -6.03 -6.26 36.59
C VAL A 382 -6.29 -5.02 35.73
N TRP A 383 -6.76 -5.16 34.49
CA TRP A 383 -6.87 -4.01 33.60
C TRP A 383 -7.93 -4.20 32.53
N ALA A 384 -8.81 -3.21 32.42
CA ALA A 384 -9.74 -3.09 31.32
C ALA A 384 -9.64 -1.69 30.71
N THR A 385 -9.79 -1.61 29.39
CA THR A 385 -9.79 -0.36 28.63
C THR A 385 -11.09 -0.30 27.84
N HIS A 386 -11.79 0.83 27.93
CA HIS A 386 -13.09 1.02 27.28
C HIS A 386 -13.08 2.31 26.46
N VAL A 387 -13.54 2.23 25.22
CA VAL A 387 -13.93 3.40 24.43
C VAL A 387 -15.34 3.79 24.89
N VAL A 388 -15.52 5.04 25.28
CA VAL A 388 -16.76 5.58 25.84
C VAL A 388 -17.26 6.70 24.94
N LEU A 389 -18.53 6.66 24.54
CA LEU A 389 -19.18 7.70 23.76
C LEU A 389 -19.69 8.84 24.67
N ALA A 390 -18.75 9.49 25.37
CA ALA A 390 -19.01 10.60 26.28
C ALA A 390 -17.88 11.64 26.21
N GLY A 391 -18.19 12.88 26.58
CA GLY A 391 -17.24 13.99 26.62
C GLY A 391 -16.27 13.90 27.80
N ALA A 392 -15.11 14.54 27.66
CA ALA A 392 -14.05 14.49 28.68
C ALA A 392 -14.52 15.02 30.05
N ASP A 393 -15.35 16.05 30.09
CA ASP A 393 -15.82 16.66 31.34
C ASP A 393 -16.85 15.79 32.07
N GLU A 394 -17.73 15.11 31.31
CA GLU A 394 -18.67 14.13 31.84
C GLU A 394 -17.91 12.94 32.45
N VAL A 395 -16.91 12.42 31.73
CA VAL A 395 -16.06 11.33 32.21
C VAL A 395 -15.28 11.74 33.45
N ARG A 396 -14.66 12.94 33.46
CA ARG A 396 -13.98 13.46 34.66
C ARG A 396 -14.93 13.59 35.85
N ALA A 397 -16.17 13.99 35.61
CA ALA A 397 -17.19 14.09 36.65
C ALA A 397 -17.54 12.72 37.26
N ALA A 398 -17.71 11.69 36.42
CA ALA A 398 -18.01 10.33 36.86
C ALA A 398 -16.82 9.62 37.55
N LEU A 399 -15.59 10.02 37.21
CA LEU A 399 -14.35 9.53 37.84
C LEU A 399 -14.10 10.09 39.24
N ARG A 400 -14.79 11.17 39.66
CA ARG A 400 -14.58 11.77 40.99
C ARG A 400 -14.84 10.75 42.09
N GLY A 401 -13.87 10.60 42.99
CA GLY A 401 -13.94 9.66 44.11
C GLY A 401 -13.71 8.19 43.73
N THR A 402 -13.37 7.89 42.48
CA THR A 402 -12.99 6.54 42.05
C THR A 402 -11.49 6.47 41.84
N ASP A 403 -10.82 5.58 42.57
CA ASP A 403 -9.41 5.28 42.37
C ASP A 403 -9.20 4.27 41.23
N ARG A 404 -7.96 4.20 40.73
CA ARG A 404 -7.50 3.15 39.77
C ARG A 404 -8.22 3.12 38.42
N VAL A 405 -8.98 4.16 38.07
CA VAL A 405 -9.55 4.37 36.73
C VAL A 405 -9.14 5.74 36.24
N TYR A 406 -8.67 5.80 35.01
CA TYR A 406 -8.11 7.02 34.44
C TYR A 406 -8.77 7.32 33.09
N LEU A 407 -9.06 8.60 32.85
CA LEU A 407 -9.27 9.11 31.50
C LEU A 407 -7.91 9.11 30.80
N THR A 408 -7.70 8.15 29.90
CA THR A 408 -6.42 7.97 29.20
C THR A 408 -6.37 8.73 27.90
N HIS A 409 -7.50 8.82 27.19
CA HIS A 409 -7.58 9.52 25.91
C HIS A 409 -8.86 10.34 25.79
N VAL A 410 -8.73 11.52 25.20
CA VAL A 410 -9.81 12.24 24.53
C VAL A 410 -9.54 12.11 23.03
N ASN A 411 -10.30 11.24 22.36
CA ASN A 411 -10.12 10.95 20.95
C ASN A 411 -10.83 12.00 20.08
N ALA A 412 -12.08 12.31 20.45
CA ALA A 412 -12.96 13.28 19.80
C ALA A 412 -13.87 13.94 20.86
N PRO A 413 -14.60 15.03 20.55
CA PRO A 413 -15.41 15.74 21.54
C PRO A 413 -16.40 14.87 22.33
N ALA A 414 -16.96 13.83 21.72
CA ALA A 414 -17.88 12.86 22.33
C ALA A 414 -17.35 11.41 22.27
N GLU A 415 -16.03 11.23 22.23
CA GLU A 415 -15.41 9.91 22.29
C GLU A 415 -14.12 9.97 23.13
N THR A 416 -14.13 9.26 24.24
CA THR A 416 -13.04 9.20 25.21
C THR A 416 -12.66 7.75 25.49
N VAL A 417 -11.53 7.54 26.16
CA VAL A 417 -11.09 6.23 26.62
C VAL A 417 -10.82 6.28 28.11
N ILE A 418 -11.44 5.36 28.85
CA ILE A 418 -11.08 5.09 30.24
C ILE A 418 -10.34 3.77 30.34
N ALA A 419 -9.38 3.69 31.24
CA ALA A 419 -8.66 2.44 31.52
C ALA A 419 -8.34 2.33 33.00
N GLY A 420 -8.36 1.10 33.52
CA GLY A 420 -8.13 0.88 34.94
C GLY A 420 -8.59 -0.48 35.45
N ASP A 421 -8.84 -0.53 36.75
CA ASP A 421 -9.41 -1.70 37.42
C ASP A 421 -10.77 -2.08 36.78
N PRO A 422 -10.99 -3.33 36.37
CA PRO A 422 -12.22 -3.73 35.66
C PRO A 422 -13.51 -3.45 36.44
N ARG A 423 -13.52 -3.66 37.76
CA ARG A 423 -14.73 -3.43 38.59
C ARG A 423 -15.01 -1.94 38.73
N ARG A 424 -13.97 -1.15 38.98
CA ARG A 424 -14.09 0.31 39.05
C ARG A 424 -14.47 0.92 37.71
N CYS A 425 -13.97 0.38 36.59
CA CYS A 425 -14.42 0.78 35.26
C CYS A 425 -15.92 0.57 35.11
N ALA A 426 -16.44 -0.60 35.50
CA ALA A 426 -17.87 -0.90 35.44
C ALA A 426 -18.70 0.08 36.31
N GLU A 427 -18.24 0.42 37.51
CA GLU A 427 -18.89 1.43 38.37
C GLU A 427 -18.96 2.81 37.69
N VAL A 428 -17.87 3.26 37.08
CA VAL A 428 -17.80 4.55 36.35
C VAL A 428 -18.72 4.54 35.13
N LEU A 429 -18.73 3.44 34.37
CA LEU A 429 -19.59 3.29 33.20
C LEU A 429 -21.08 3.28 33.60
N ALA A 430 -21.43 2.63 34.71
CA ALA A 430 -22.79 2.65 35.24
C ALA A 430 -23.23 4.05 35.66
N ARG A 431 -22.35 4.85 36.28
CA ARG A 431 -22.63 6.26 36.61
C ARG A 431 -22.79 7.15 35.38
N LEU A 432 -22.00 6.89 34.32
CA LEU A 432 -22.07 7.65 33.07
C LEU A 432 -23.33 7.35 32.27
N GLY A 433 -23.82 6.10 32.30
CA GLY A 433 -24.95 5.64 31.48
C GLY A 433 -24.71 5.72 29.96
N SER A 434 -23.50 6.06 29.54
CA SER A 434 -23.13 6.26 28.13
C SER A 434 -22.71 4.93 27.48
N PRO A 435 -22.94 4.75 26.16
CA PRO A 435 -22.46 3.56 25.46
C PRO A 435 -20.94 3.43 25.57
N ALA A 436 -20.48 2.23 25.91
CA ALA A 436 -19.06 1.91 25.98
C ALA A 436 -18.79 0.53 25.40
N THR A 437 -17.62 0.37 24.79
CA THR A 437 -17.17 -0.90 24.23
C THR A 437 -15.75 -1.21 24.68
N PRO A 438 -15.41 -2.48 24.97
CA PRO A 438 -14.03 -2.88 25.22
C PRO A 438 -13.11 -2.44 24.08
N SER A 439 -11.99 -1.82 24.44
CA SER A 439 -10.96 -1.43 23.49
C SER A 439 -10.11 -2.66 23.11
N PRO A 440 -9.82 -2.89 21.82
CA PRO A 440 -8.87 -3.92 21.41
C PRO A 440 -7.43 -3.58 21.82
N ALA A 441 -7.13 -2.31 22.09
CA ALA A 441 -5.86 -1.88 22.68
C ALA A 441 -6.02 -1.80 24.20
N ASN A 442 -5.63 -2.87 24.90
CA ASN A 442 -5.79 -3.01 26.36
C ASN A 442 -4.42 -3.00 27.06
N HIS A 443 -3.76 -1.84 27.07
CA HIS A 443 -2.40 -1.63 27.59
C HIS A 443 -2.37 -0.54 28.67
N VAL A 444 -1.39 -0.62 29.59
CA VAL A 444 -1.20 0.34 30.70
C VAL A 444 -0.39 1.54 30.21
N VAL A 445 -1.02 2.39 29.40
CA VAL A 445 -0.41 3.62 28.83
C VAL A 445 -1.31 4.82 29.11
N HIS A 446 -0.78 6.03 28.97
CA HIS A 446 -1.48 7.31 29.15
C HIS A 446 -2.15 7.44 30.53
N CYS A 447 -1.53 6.89 31.56
CA CYS A 447 -2.05 6.87 32.92
C CYS A 447 -0.92 6.90 33.98
N PRO A 448 -1.23 7.29 35.23
CA PRO A 448 -0.24 7.36 36.31
C PRO A 448 0.57 6.08 36.55
N PRO A 449 0.00 4.84 36.52
CA PRO A 449 0.81 3.63 36.67
C PRO A 449 1.89 3.46 35.61
N ALA A 450 1.68 3.96 34.39
CA ALA A 450 2.68 3.92 33.32
C ALA A 450 3.91 4.80 33.61
N ALA A 451 3.76 5.83 34.45
CA ALA A 451 4.86 6.73 34.81
C ALA A 451 6.01 6.02 35.55
N ALA A 452 5.73 4.89 36.22
CA ALA A 452 6.78 4.07 36.84
C ALA A 452 7.71 3.38 35.82
N ALA A 453 7.35 3.40 34.53
CA ALA A 453 8.18 2.93 33.43
C ALA A 453 8.78 4.08 32.60
N PHE A 454 8.72 5.33 33.08
CA PHE A 454 9.17 6.50 32.31
C PHE A 454 10.61 6.38 31.83
N ASP A 455 11.55 6.05 32.73
CA ASP A 455 12.97 5.97 32.37
C ASP A 455 13.27 4.81 31.42
N GLU A 456 12.58 3.68 31.59
CA GLU A 456 12.71 2.53 30.68
C GLU A 456 12.15 2.86 29.29
N LEU A 457 10.99 3.54 29.23
CA LEU A 457 10.41 4.05 27.99
C LEU A 457 11.31 5.08 27.33
N ALA A 458 11.93 5.97 28.11
CA ALA A 458 12.81 7.01 27.57
C ALA A 458 14.09 6.36 27.00
N SER A 459 14.70 5.45 27.73
CA SER A 459 15.90 4.72 27.29
C SER A 459 15.64 3.86 26.05
N LEU A 460 14.54 3.09 26.03
CA LEU A 460 14.20 2.21 24.91
C LEU A 460 14.00 2.98 23.59
N HIS A 461 13.57 4.23 23.66
CA HIS A 461 13.29 5.05 22.48
C HIS A 461 14.31 6.20 22.30
N ASP A 462 15.47 6.12 22.93
CA ASP A 462 16.57 7.05 22.71
C ASP A 462 17.42 6.60 21.51
N HIS A 463 16.99 7.00 20.32
CA HIS A 463 17.64 6.63 19.05
C HIS A 463 18.72 7.64 18.62
N GLY A 464 19.31 8.38 19.57
CA GLY A 464 20.39 9.33 19.29
C GLY A 464 19.94 10.73 18.85
N PRO A 465 20.84 11.52 18.23
CA PRO A 465 20.63 12.94 18.02
C PRO A 465 19.55 13.22 16.97
N ARG A 466 18.69 14.21 17.26
CA ARG A 466 17.64 14.67 16.34
C ARG A 466 18.24 15.44 15.17
N ARG A 467 17.79 15.14 13.96
CA ARG A 467 17.90 16.05 12.81
C ARG A 467 16.80 17.12 12.91
N PRO A 468 16.99 18.32 12.34
CA PRO A 468 15.91 19.32 12.29
C PRO A 468 14.67 18.75 11.62
N SER A 469 13.51 18.93 12.25
CA SER A 469 12.25 18.54 11.61
C SER A 469 12.00 19.41 10.38
N PRO A 470 11.68 18.82 9.22
CA PRO A 470 11.35 19.59 8.01
C PRO A 470 9.96 20.24 8.09
N VAL A 471 9.16 19.88 9.12
CA VAL A 471 7.76 20.31 9.28
C VAL A 471 7.43 20.65 10.74
N GLU A 472 6.34 21.38 10.95
CA GLU A 472 5.80 21.68 12.28
C GLU A 472 5.15 20.43 12.90
N VAL A 473 5.64 19.96 14.06
CA VAL A 473 5.11 18.76 14.72
C VAL A 473 4.20 19.15 15.89
N PHE A 474 2.95 18.72 15.82
CA PHE A 474 1.96 18.83 16.90
C PHE A 474 2.04 17.57 17.76
N SER A 475 2.73 17.70 18.89
CA SER A 475 2.97 16.64 19.88
C SER A 475 2.06 16.80 21.10
N ALA A 476 1.69 15.68 21.69
CA ALA A 476 1.03 15.64 22.99
C ALA A 476 1.99 15.98 24.14
N ALA A 477 3.29 15.73 23.94
CA ALA A 477 4.34 16.09 24.88
C ALA A 477 4.74 17.58 24.70
N PRO A 478 5.16 18.26 25.79
CA PRO A 478 5.70 19.61 25.70
C PRO A 478 6.99 19.61 24.86
N PRO A 479 7.30 20.72 24.17
CA PRO A 479 8.55 20.82 23.43
C PRO A 479 9.76 20.84 24.38
N GLY A 480 10.86 20.21 23.95
CA GLY A 480 12.12 20.12 24.71
C GLY A 480 12.48 18.69 25.14
N GLY A 481 13.70 18.52 25.65
CA GLY A 481 14.23 17.23 26.11
C GLY A 481 14.75 16.30 25.00
N SER A 482 15.24 15.12 25.39
CA SER A 482 15.69 14.07 24.47
C SER A 482 14.52 13.44 23.70
N VAL A 483 14.80 12.67 22.64
CA VAL A 483 13.79 11.88 21.91
C VAL A 483 13.05 10.95 22.85
N GLY A 484 13.80 10.16 23.61
CA GLY A 484 13.28 9.26 24.63
C GLY A 484 12.34 9.97 25.61
N HIS A 485 12.74 11.14 26.13
CA HIS A 485 11.92 11.91 27.06
C HIS A 485 10.58 12.35 26.46
N THR A 486 10.58 12.87 25.22
CA THR A 486 9.33 13.28 24.54
C THR A 486 8.41 12.08 24.32
N VAL A 487 8.95 10.95 23.83
CA VAL A 487 8.16 9.74 23.58
C VAL A 487 7.60 9.16 24.87
N ALA A 488 8.43 9.04 25.92
CA ALA A 488 8.00 8.57 27.24
C ALA A 488 6.90 9.47 27.81
N THR A 489 7.07 10.80 27.75
CA THR A 489 6.05 11.76 28.22
C THR A 489 4.73 11.56 27.49
N ALA A 490 4.76 11.44 26.17
CA ALA A 490 3.56 11.22 25.39
C ALA A 490 2.87 9.88 25.71
N LEU A 491 3.62 8.84 26.09
CA LEU A 491 3.08 7.51 26.40
C LEU A 491 2.59 7.35 27.85
N VAL A 492 2.99 8.21 28.79
CA VAL A 492 2.53 8.12 30.20
C VAL A 492 1.46 9.15 30.53
N ALA A 493 1.40 10.28 29.84
CA ALA A 493 0.41 11.33 30.07
C ALA A 493 -0.90 11.06 29.31
N PRO A 494 -2.06 11.50 29.85
CA PRO A 494 -3.33 11.49 29.12
C PRO A 494 -3.23 12.21 27.77
N LEU A 495 -3.78 11.62 26.72
CA LEU A 495 -3.74 12.19 25.37
C LEU A 495 -5.01 12.99 25.07
N ASP A 496 -4.86 14.25 24.68
CA ASP A 496 -5.96 15.09 24.16
C ASP A 496 -5.75 15.37 22.67
N PHE A 497 -6.35 14.53 21.83
CA PHE A 497 -6.20 14.64 20.38
C PHE A 497 -7.00 15.81 19.77
N PRO A 498 -8.24 16.12 20.20
CA PRO A 498 -8.94 17.32 19.77
C PRO A 498 -8.11 18.59 19.95
N ARG A 499 -7.43 18.74 21.08
CA ARG A 499 -6.54 19.90 21.31
C ARG A 499 -5.44 20.02 20.25
N LEU A 500 -4.84 18.92 19.81
CA LEU A 500 -3.82 18.90 18.75
C LEU A 500 -4.43 19.27 17.38
N VAL A 501 -5.60 18.72 17.07
CA VAL A 501 -6.34 19.01 15.84
C VAL A 501 -6.72 20.50 15.78
N GLU A 502 -7.22 21.07 16.87
CA GLU A 502 -7.56 22.49 16.97
C GLU A 502 -6.33 23.39 16.88
N ALA A 503 -5.21 22.99 17.47
CA ALA A 503 -3.94 23.71 17.32
C ALA A 503 -3.48 23.75 15.86
N ALA A 504 -3.50 22.62 15.17
CA ALA A 504 -3.19 22.55 13.74
C ALA A 504 -4.19 23.37 12.91
N TYR A 505 -5.49 23.27 13.18
CA TYR A 505 -6.50 24.01 12.44
C TYR A 505 -6.30 25.54 12.55
N ARG A 506 -6.01 26.05 13.76
CA ARG A 506 -5.68 27.47 13.98
C ARG A 506 -4.41 27.91 13.26
N ARG A 507 -3.47 27.00 13.01
CA ARG A 507 -2.24 27.24 12.23
C ARG A 507 -2.42 27.12 10.71
N GLY A 508 -3.66 27.06 10.22
CA GLY A 508 -3.98 27.07 8.78
C GLY A 508 -3.99 25.69 8.13
N PHE A 509 -3.86 24.62 8.90
CA PHE A 509 -3.99 23.26 8.36
C PHE A 509 -5.44 22.95 7.98
N ARG A 510 -5.62 22.44 6.77
CA ARG A 510 -6.94 22.11 6.20
C ARG A 510 -6.97 20.72 5.58
N TYR A 511 -5.82 20.21 5.13
CA TYR A 511 -5.68 18.84 4.66
C TYR A 511 -5.02 18.00 5.75
N PHE A 512 -5.69 16.94 6.19
CA PHE A 512 -5.21 15.99 7.18
C PHE A 512 -5.14 14.61 6.52
N VAL A 513 -3.92 14.10 6.32
CA VAL A 513 -3.70 12.82 5.65
C VAL A 513 -3.14 11.82 6.66
N GLU A 514 -3.97 10.87 7.08
CA GLU A 514 -3.53 9.77 7.96
C GLU A 514 -2.70 8.78 7.15
N VAL A 515 -1.44 8.60 7.55
CA VAL A 515 -0.44 7.86 6.76
C VAL A 515 -0.19 6.44 7.26
N GLY A 516 -0.74 6.08 8.41
CA GLY A 516 -0.65 4.74 9.00
C GLY A 516 -1.88 3.86 8.73
N PRO A 517 -1.95 2.68 9.36
CA PRO A 517 -3.03 1.74 9.12
C PRO A 517 -4.36 2.20 9.74
N SER A 518 -5.46 1.74 9.16
CA SER A 518 -6.83 2.11 9.56
C SER A 518 -7.13 3.60 9.28
N ALA A 519 -8.24 4.11 9.81
CA ALA A 519 -8.71 5.47 9.57
C ALA A 519 -9.30 6.13 10.84
N SER A 520 -8.75 5.77 12.01
CA SER A 520 -9.29 6.23 13.30
C SER A 520 -9.07 7.72 13.49
N CYS A 521 -7.85 8.23 13.25
CA CYS A 521 -7.56 9.66 13.42
C CYS A 521 -8.34 10.49 12.41
N THR A 522 -8.52 9.98 11.19
CA THR A 522 -9.37 10.57 10.15
C THR A 522 -10.80 10.75 10.64
N ARG A 523 -11.40 9.72 11.27
CA ARG A 523 -12.74 9.81 11.87
C ARG A 523 -12.78 10.87 12.98
N TRP A 524 -11.80 10.86 13.87
CA TRP A 524 -11.74 11.78 15.00
C TRP A 524 -11.56 13.23 14.55
N ILE A 525 -10.70 13.50 13.57
CA ILE A 525 -10.52 14.84 12.99
C ILE A 525 -11.83 15.36 12.42
N ARG A 526 -12.57 14.54 11.66
CA ARG A 526 -13.88 14.94 11.12
C ARG A 526 -14.88 15.28 12.21
N ARG A 527 -14.92 14.50 13.30
CA ARG A 527 -15.79 14.77 14.45
C ARG A 527 -15.39 16.02 15.21
N THR A 528 -14.09 16.25 15.40
CA THR A 528 -13.57 17.45 16.05
C THR A 528 -13.89 18.69 15.24
N LEU A 529 -13.55 18.69 13.94
CA LEU A 529 -13.72 19.87 13.08
C LEU A 529 -15.17 20.10 12.63
N GLY A 530 -15.99 19.05 12.57
CA GLY A 530 -17.41 19.15 12.20
C GLY A 530 -17.58 19.75 10.81
N ALA A 531 -18.46 20.76 10.68
CA ALA A 531 -18.74 21.42 9.41
C ALA A 531 -17.65 22.43 8.97
N ARG A 532 -16.63 22.69 9.80
CA ARG A 532 -15.56 23.64 9.44
C ARG A 532 -14.81 23.14 8.20
N PRO A 533 -14.41 24.00 7.26
CA PRO A 533 -13.74 23.56 6.04
C PRO A 533 -12.45 22.80 6.33
N HIS A 534 -12.41 21.51 5.95
CA HIS A 534 -11.23 20.64 6.03
C HIS A 534 -11.45 19.38 5.16
N LEU A 535 -10.37 18.70 4.82
CA LEU A 535 -10.37 17.37 4.25
C LEU A 535 -9.53 16.46 5.14
N ALA A 536 -10.14 15.40 5.69
CA ALA A 536 -9.43 14.33 6.37
C ALA A 536 -9.58 13.03 5.59
N ARG A 537 -8.48 12.34 5.27
CA ARG A 537 -8.46 11.08 4.51
C ARG A 537 -7.30 10.21 5.01
N SER A 538 -7.42 8.89 4.87
CA SER A 538 -6.36 7.92 5.21
C SER A 538 -5.83 7.24 3.96
N VAL A 539 -4.56 6.83 3.99
CA VAL A 539 -3.93 5.97 2.97
C VAL A 539 -4.41 4.52 3.05
N ASP A 540 -4.97 4.12 4.18
CA ASP A 540 -5.38 2.75 4.48
C ASP A 540 -6.72 2.74 5.24
N GLN A 541 -7.52 1.69 5.09
CA GLN A 541 -8.75 1.54 5.87
C GLN A 541 -9.12 0.07 5.97
N ARG A 542 -9.39 -0.40 7.19
CA ARG A 542 -9.83 -1.79 7.43
C ARG A 542 -11.08 -2.11 6.59
N GLY A 543 -11.01 -3.22 5.86
CA GLY A 543 -12.10 -3.70 5.00
C GLY A 543 -12.17 -3.02 3.63
N VAL A 544 -11.24 -2.11 3.32
CA VAL A 544 -11.10 -1.47 2.01
C VAL A 544 -9.76 -1.91 1.43
N SER A 545 -9.71 -2.25 0.14
CA SER A 545 -8.45 -2.57 -0.52
C SER A 545 -7.54 -1.34 -0.58
N THR A 546 -6.22 -1.55 -0.47
CA THR A 546 -5.24 -0.44 -0.40
C THR A 546 -5.29 0.47 -1.63
N ASP A 547 -5.52 -0.09 -2.82
CA ASP A 547 -5.67 0.67 -4.06
C ASP A 547 -6.90 1.59 -4.02
N LEU A 548 -8.04 1.10 -3.55
CA LEU A 548 -9.25 1.90 -3.41
C LEU A 548 -9.11 2.98 -2.34
N ALA A 549 -8.46 2.68 -1.22
CA ALA A 549 -8.18 3.66 -0.16
C ALA A 549 -7.30 4.80 -0.70
N LEU A 550 -6.21 4.46 -1.40
CA LEU A 550 -5.33 5.44 -2.02
C LEU A 550 -6.07 6.27 -3.07
N VAL A 551 -6.82 5.65 -3.97
CA VAL A 551 -7.55 6.37 -5.02
C VAL A 551 -8.59 7.33 -4.42
N ARG A 552 -9.30 6.93 -3.36
CA ARG A 552 -10.22 7.83 -2.62
C ARG A 552 -9.51 8.99 -1.94
N LEU A 553 -8.31 8.77 -1.40
CA LEU A 553 -7.47 9.84 -0.87
C LEU A 553 -7.14 10.83 -1.98
N LEU A 554 -6.61 10.35 -3.11
CA LEU A 554 -6.18 11.18 -4.23
C LEU A 554 -7.33 11.95 -4.89
N ALA A 555 -8.46 11.28 -5.13
CA ALA A 555 -9.67 11.91 -5.64
C ALA A 555 -10.12 13.07 -4.74
N GLY A 556 -10.08 12.87 -3.42
CA GLY A 556 -10.35 13.91 -2.44
C GLY A 556 -9.35 15.07 -2.52
N LEU A 557 -8.05 14.79 -2.50
CA LEU A 557 -7.00 15.82 -2.54
C LEU A 557 -7.12 16.70 -3.80
N VAL A 558 -7.23 16.07 -4.97
CA VAL A 558 -7.27 16.76 -6.26
C VAL A 558 -8.56 17.56 -6.44
N SER A 559 -9.71 17.01 -6.03
CA SER A 559 -10.99 17.74 -6.12
C SER A 559 -11.06 18.95 -5.18
N HIS A 560 -10.32 18.92 -4.07
CA HIS A 560 -10.14 20.07 -3.20
C HIS A 560 -9.08 21.05 -3.72
N GLY A 561 -8.47 20.81 -4.89
CA GLY A 561 -7.49 21.70 -5.52
C GLY A 561 -6.06 21.56 -5.00
N LEU A 562 -5.73 20.47 -4.29
CA LEU A 562 -4.35 20.21 -3.90
C LEU A 562 -3.59 19.56 -5.08
N PRO A 563 -2.45 20.12 -5.52
CA PRO A 563 -1.68 19.54 -6.61
C PRO A 563 -1.06 18.20 -6.18
N VAL A 564 -1.33 17.14 -6.95
CA VAL A 564 -0.73 15.81 -6.77
C VAL A 564 -0.16 15.34 -8.11
N ASP A 565 1.04 14.76 -8.09
CA ASP A 565 1.64 14.18 -9.30
C ASP A 565 1.02 12.80 -9.60
N LEU A 566 -0.10 12.81 -10.33
CA LEU A 566 -0.78 11.59 -10.77
C LEU A 566 -0.02 10.84 -11.90
N THR A 567 0.99 11.45 -12.52
CA THR A 567 1.73 10.83 -13.63
C THR A 567 2.53 9.61 -13.19
N ARG A 568 2.87 9.55 -11.89
CA ARG A 568 3.54 8.40 -11.25
C ARG A 568 2.65 7.19 -11.08
N LEU A 569 1.33 7.40 -11.09
CA LEU A 569 0.33 6.35 -10.99
C LEU A 569 -0.12 5.86 -12.36
N PHE A 570 -0.21 6.77 -13.33
CA PHE A 570 -0.66 6.48 -14.67
C PHE A 570 0.41 6.95 -15.68
N PRO A 571 1.59 6.30 -15.73
CA PRO A 571 2.63 6.69 -16.68
C PRO A 571 2.11 6.52 -18.11
N PRO A 572 2.45 7.44 -19.03
CA PRO A 572 2.11 7.26 -20.45
C PRO A 572 2.78 5.97 -20.96
N PRO A 573 2.14 5.24 -21.89
CA PRO A 573 2.76 4.05 -22.47
C PRO A 573 4.09 4.46 -23.13
N PRO A 574 5.18 3.69 -22.94
CA PRO A 574 6.49 4.05 -23.47
C PRO A 574 6.45 4.09 -25.01
N LEU A 575 6.72 5.28 -25.56
CA LEU A 575 6.70 5.58 -27.01
C LEU A 575 7.72 4.76 -27.84
N ALA A 576 8.71 4.12 -27.21
CA ALA A 576 9.80 3.43 -27.90
C ALA A 576 9.49 1.96 -28.27
N VAL A 577 8.55 1.30 -27.59
CA VAL A 577 8.31 -0.14 -27.77
C VAL A 577 7.57 -0.43 -29.08
N ALA A 578 6.67 0.46 -29.52
CA ALA A 578 5.91 0.28 -30.75
C ALA A 578 6.77 0.43 -32.01
N HIS A 579 7.79 1.30 -32.01
CA HIS A 579 8.64 1.53 -33.18
C HIS A 579 9.77 0.49 -33.30
N GLN A 580 10.34 0.05 -32.17
CA GLN A 580 11.38 -1.00 -32.16
C GLN A 580 10.82 -2.39 -32.48
N LEU A 581 9.59 -2.71 -32.06
CA LEU A 581 8.91 -3.94 -32.48
C LEU A 581 8.65 -3.95 -34.00
N ALA A 582 8.27 -2.82 -34.60
CA ALA A 582 8.00 -2.73 -36.04
C ALA A 582 9.25 -2.78 -36.94
N VAL A 583 10.43 -2.43 -36.40
CA VAL A 583 11.72 -2.54 -37.11
C VAL A 583 12.33 -3.92 -36.92
N ALA A 584 12.31 -4.46 -35.70
CA ALA A 584 12.76 -5.82 -35.41
C ALA A 584 11.96 -6.89 -36.17
N HIS A 585 10.65 -6.69 -36.36
CA HIS A 585 9.82 -7.60 -37.17
C HIS A 585 10.28 -7.70 -38.63
N ARG A 586 10.81 -6.59 -39.21
CA ARG A 586 11.24 -6.57 -40.61
C ARG A 586 12.61 -7.20 -40.83
N ASP A 587 13.52 -7.06 -39.87
CA ASP A 587 14.86 -7.64 -39.97
C ASP A 587 14.88 -9.13 -39.60
N VAL A 588 14.03 -9.56 -38.65
CA VAL A 588 13.85 -10.98 -38.30
C VAL A 588 13.18 -11.78 -39.43
N LEU A 589 12.21 -11.18 -40.15
CA LEU A 589 11.60 -11.83 -41.33
C LEU A 589 12.59 -11.99 -42.50
N ARG A 590 13.53 -11.05 -42.69
CA ARG A 590 14.58 -11.16 -43.71
C ARG A 590 15.66 -12.19 -43.35
N ALA A 591 16.05 -12.27 -42.08
CA ALA A 591 17.00 -13.27 -41.61
C ALA A 591 16.41 -14.69 -41.63
N GLY A 592 15.13 -14.84 -41.28
CA GLY A 592 14.41 -16.13 -41.34
C GLY A 592 14.29 -16.68 -42.77
N ALA A 593 14.07 -15.82 -43.75
CA ALA A 593 14.01 -16.23 -45.16
C ALA A 593 15.37 -16.73 -45.69
N ALA A 594 16.47 -16.08 -45.33
CA ALA A 594 17.82 -16.49 -45.74
C ALA A 594 18.27 -17.81 -45.09
N VAL A 595 17.86 -18.06 -43.84
CA VAL A 595 18.14 -19.32 -43.12
C VAL A 595 17.27 -20.46 -43.64
N ALA A 596 16.02 -20.19 -44.02
CA ALA A 596 15.13 -21.16 -44.65
C ALA A 596 15.65 -21.61 -46.03
N ASP A 597 16.12 -20.69 -46.87
CA ASP A 597 16.70 -21.02 -48.17
C ASP A 597 17.98 -21.88 -48.04
N ALA A 598 18.85 -21.57 -47.07
CA ALA A 598 20.05 -22.35 -46.80
C ALA A 598 19.72 -23.77 -46.27
N ALA A 599 18.67 -23.91 -45.47
CA ALA A 599 18.20 -25.19 -44.93
C ALA A 599 17.52 -26.05 -46.02
N ILE A 600 16.71 -25.44 -46.89
CA ILE A 600 16.08 -26.11 -48.03
C ILE A 600 17.15 -26.61 -49.02
N THR A 601 18.19 -25.81 -49.27
CA THR A 601 19.31 -26.22 -50.15
C THR A 601 20.09 -27.40 -49.58
N ARG A 602 20.32 -27.45 -48.26
CA ARG A 602 20.98 -28.60 -47.59
C ARG A 602 20.12 -29.85 -47.53
N LEU A 603 18.80 -29.70 -47.35
CA LEU A 603 17.85 -30.82 -47.35
C LEU A 603 17.65 -31.40 -48.76
N ALA A 604 17.73 -30.58 -49.80
CA ALA A 604 17.70 -31.03 -51.19
C ALA A 604 18.97 -31.84 -51.57
N ALA A 605 20.13 -31.45 -51.04
CA ALA A 605 21.39 -32.20 -51.21
C ALA A 605 21.38 -33.55 -50.46
N ALA A 606 20.84 -33.59 -49.23
CA ALA A 606 20.76 -34.82 -48.44
C ALA A 606 19.75 -35.86 -48.97
N ARG A 607 18.80 -35.45 -49.82
CA ARG A 607 17.79 -36.33 -50.43
C ARG A 607 18.31 -37.06 -51.67
N HIS A 608 19.38 -36.58 -52.32
CA HIS A 608 19.99 -37.24 -53.48
C HIS A 608 20.86 -38.45 -53.09
N ASP A 609 21.39 -38.51 -51.87
CA ASP A 609 22.28 -39.61 -51.42
C ASP A 609 21.54 -40.85 -50.87
N ARG A 610 20.20 -40.86 -50.88
CA ARG A 610 19.39 -42.01 -50.38
C ARG A 610 18.56 -42.72 -51.44
N ILE A 611 18.71 -42.35 -52.72
CA ILE A 611 18.09 -43.08 -53.84
C ILE A 611 19.18 -43.36 -54.88
N ALA A 612 20.10 -44.27 -54.54
CA ALA A 612 20.90 -44.98 -55.52
C ALA A 612 21.41 -46.30 -54.95
N THR A 613 20.93 -47.40 -55.56
CA THR A 613 21.56 -48.74 -55.68
C THR A 613 21.60 -49.70 -54.49
N PRO A 614 21.40 -51.01 -54.74
CA PRO A 614 20.11 -51.67 -54.97
C PRO A 614 19.61 -52.49 -53.77
#